data_AF-A0A816G9V8-F1
#
_entry.id   AF-A0A816G9V8-F1
#
_cell.length_a   1.000
_cell.length_b   1.000
_cell.length_c   1.000
_cell.angle_alpha   90.00
_cell.angle_beta   90.00
_cell.angle_gamma   90.00
#
_symmetry.space_group_name_H-M   'P 1'
#
loop_
_entity.id
_entity.type
_entity.pdbx_description
1 polymer ?
#
loop_
_entity_poly.entity_id
_entity_poly.type
_entity_poly.pdbx_seq_one_letter_code
_entity_poly.pdbx_strand_id
1 'polypeptide(L)'
;MTQNNDRIIHTPMELKGFSKYLSLLFHRLTENAVWTFCELGIADLMADHKMPITALELSQLNGNNWNAEFLYRLLRVNADAGIITQVNTNNENSTQHEQTIQFQLTEDGLLLTSNHPSKVSYIVQLLLNPNMGKTYQYLPSIIKDGFKNGNCFEQTFGCDVFEYMKKEENNY
;
A
#
# COMPACT_ATOMS: atom_id res chain seq x y z
N MET A 1 -17.84 42.95 13.24
CA MET A 1 -16.79 42.36 12.39
C MET A 1 -17.43 41.23 11.60
N THR A 2 -17.93 41.54 10.42
CA THR A 2 -18.55 40.58 9.49
C THR A 2 -17.41 39.86 8.77
N GLN A 3 -17.23 38.57 9.03
CA GLN A 3 -16.38 37.71 8.22
C GLN A 3 -17.02 37.61 6.82
N ASN A 4 -16.42 38.27 5.84
CA ASN A 4 -16.68 37.95 4.43
C ASN A 4 -16.22 36.52 4.20
N ASN A 5 -17.18 35.59 4.21
CA ASN A 5 -17.01 34.27 3.63
C ASN A 5 -17.00 34.45 2.11
N ASP A 6 -15.86 34.86 1.57
CA ASP A 6 -15.58 34.79 0.14
C ASP A 6 -15.57 33.30 -0.23
N ARG A 7 -16.75 32.78 -0.60
CA ARG A 7 -16.88 31.45 -1.19
C ARG A 7 -16.14 31.49 -2.51
N ILE A 8 -14.90 31.00 -2.52
CA ILE A 8 -14.13 30.78 -3.73
C ILE A 8 -14.93 29.79 -4.58
N ILE A 9 -15.57 30.30 -5.64
CA ILE A 9 -16.28 29.47 -6.61
C ILE A 9 -15.21 28.89 -7.52
N HIS A 10 -14.84 27.64 -7.28
CA HIS A 10 -13.93 26.92 -8.17
C HIS A 10 -14.62 26.65 -9.50
N THR A 11 -13.90 26.88 -10.60
CA THR A 11 -14.41 26.51 -11.92
C THR A 11 -14.51 24.98 -12.02
N PRO A 12 -15.45 24.44 -12.83
CA PRO A 12 -15.51 23.00 -13.07
C PRO A 12 -14.19 22.40 -13.60
N MET A 13 -13.41 23.19 -14.33
CA MET A 13 -12.08 22.81 -14.80
C MET A 13 -11.08 22.64 -13.65
N GLU A 14 -11.06 23.57 -12.69
CA GLU A 14 -10.21 23.48 -11.50
C GLU A 14 -10.57 22.27 -10.65
N LEU A 15 -11.86 22.02 -10.41
CA LEU A 15 -12.32 20.86 -9.64
C LEU A 15 -11.92 19.54 -10.31
N LYS A 16 -12.12 19.45 -11.64
CA LYS A 16 -11.74 18.27 -12.41
C LYS A 16 -10.22 18.06 -12.43
N GLY A 17 -9.46 19.13 -12.65
CA GLY A 17 -7.99 19.09 -12.64
C GLY A 17 -7.44 18.69 -11.28
N PHE A 18 -7.95 19.30 -10.21
CA PHE A 18 -7.54 19.03 -8.83
C PHE A 18 -7.82 17.57 -8.44
N SER A 19 -9.03 17.07 -8.72
CA SER A 19 -9.38 15.66 -8.48
C SER A 19 -8.44 14.70 -9.22
N LYS A 20 -8.12 14.99 -10.49
CA LYS A 20 -7.18 14.18 -11.28
C LYS A 20 -5.78 14.14 -10.65
N TYR A 21 -5.22 15.27 -10.26
CA TYR A 21 -3.87 15.29 -9.67
C TYR A 21 -3.83 14.66 -8.28
N LEU A 22 -4.88 14.85 -7.47
CA LEU A 22 -5.01 14.14 -6.21
C LEU A 22 -5.06 12.62 -6.40
N SER A 23 -5.82 12.13 -7.38
CA SER A 23 -5.87 10.70 -7.70
C SER A 23 -4.47 10.14 -8.01
N LEU A 24 -3.64 10.85 -8.79
CA LEU A 24 -2.26 10.42 -9.06
C LEU A 24 -1.40 10.33 -7.80
N LEU A 25 -1.56 11.26 -6.86
CA LEU A 25 -0.86 11.23 -5.57
C LEU A 25 -1.35 10.06 -4.71
N PHE A 26 -2.66 9.84 -4.66
CA PHE A 26 -3.26 8.75 -3.88
C PHE A 26 -2.90 7.37 -4.43
N HIS A 27 -2.77 7.21 -5.75
CA HIS A 27 -2.29 5.94 -6.33
C HIS A 27 -0.92 5.53 -5.79
N ARG A 28 0.01 6.49 -5.63
CA ARG A 28 1.31 6.21 -5.03
C ARG A 28 1.21 5.80 -3.55
N LEU A 29 0.25 6.35 -2.81
CA LEU A 29 -0.02 5.93 -1.44
C LEU A 29 -0.61 4.52 -1.38
N THR A 30 -1.49 4.18 -2.33
CA THR A 30 -2.01 2.82 -2.50
C THR A 30 -0.89 1.83 -2.80
N GLU A 31 0.04 2.15 -3.71
CA GLU A 31 1.21 1.29 -4.00
C GLU A 31 2.02 0.96 -2.73
N ASN A 32 2.33 1.98 -1.92
CA ASN A 32 3.05 1.79 -0.66
C ASN A 32 2.23 0.96 0.35
N ALA A 33 0.90 1.13 0.38
CA ALA A 33 0.03 0.35 1.24
C ALA A 33 0.00 -1.14 0.82
N VAL A 34 -0.03 -1.42 -0.48
CA VAL A 34 0.01 -2.79 -1.01
C VAL A 34 1.37 -3.44 -0.74
N TRP A 35 2.46 -2.69 -0.93
CA TRP A 35 3.79 -3.15 -0.58
C TRP A 35 3.89 -3.49 0.92
N THR A 36 3.45 -2.59 1.79
CA THR A 36 3.48 -2.78 3.25
C THR A 36 2.64 -4.00 3.66
N PHE A 37 1.51 -4.23 3.00
CA PHE A 37 0.65 -5.38 3.24
C PHE A 37 1.36 -6.70 2.94
N CYS A 38 2.12 -6.75 1.84
CA CYS A 38 2.93 -7.91 1.48
C CYS A 38 4.14 -8.08 2.42
N GLU A 39 4.83 -6.99 2.74
CA GLU A 39 6.03 -7.01 3.61
C GLU A 39 5.72 -7.51 5.01
N LEU A 40 4.57 -7.12 5.56
CA LEU A 40 4.12 -7.61 6.87
C LEU A 40 3.57 -9.05 6.81
N GLY A 41 3.47 -9.68 5.63
CA GLY A 41 2.92 -11.02 5.47
C GLY A 41 1.43 -11.13 5.85
N ILE A 42 0.67 -10.03 5.75
CA ILE A 42 -0.73 -10.00 6.22
C ILE A 42 -1.60 -10.99 5.45
N ALA A 43 -1.36 -11.17 4.15
CA ALA A 43 -2.08 -12.15 3.33
C ALA A 43 -1.99 -13.56 3.93
N ASP A 44 -0.81 -13.99 4.34
CA ASP A 44 -0.62 -15.32 4.92
C ASP A 44 -1.33 -15.43 6.29
N LEU A 45 -1.21 -14.41 7.14
CA LEU A 45 -1.89 -14.37 8.44
C LEU A 45 -3.42 -14.47 8.30
N MET A 46 -4.00 -13.78 7.31
CA MET A 46 -5.43 -13.82 7.06
C MET A 46 -5.87 -15.16 6.43
N ALA A 47 -5.07 -15.72 5.53
CA ALA A 47 -5.35 -17.02 4.91
C ALA A 47 -5.35 -18.16 5.95
N ASP A 48 -4.40 -18.13 6.88
CA ASP A 48 -4.31 -19.11 7.97
C ASP A 48 -5.46 -19.01 8.97
N HIS A 49 -5.97 -17.80 9.21
CA HIS A 49 -7.09 -17.57 10.13
C HIS A 49 -8.45 -18.06 9.59
N LYS A 50 -8.61 -18.18 8.26
CA LYS A 50 -9.80 -18.71 7.53
C LYS A 50 -11.14 -17.97 7.71
N MET A 51 -11.27 -17.09 8.70
CA MET A 51 -12.46 -16.28 8.97
C MET A 51 -12.14 -14.78 8.83
N PRO A 52 -13.15 -13.90 8.63
CA PRO A 52 -12.94 -12.46 8.68
C PRO A 52 -12.34 -12.04 10.04
N ILE A 53 -11.32 -11.19 10.01
CA ILE A 53 -10.54 -10.81 11.20
C ILE A 53 -10.56 -9.30 11.41
N THR A 54 -10.60 -8.85 12.66
CA THR A 54 -10.47 -7.42 12.98
C THR A 54 -9.02 -6.96 12.93
N ALA A 55 -8.80 -5.66 12.75
CA ALA A 55 -7.44 -5.09 12.81
C ALA A 55 -6.77 -5.32 14.19
N LEU A 56 -7.56 -5.32 15.27
CA LEU A 56 -7.06 -5.53 16.62
C LEU A 56 -6.57 -6.97 16.79
N GLU A 57 -7.38 -7.96 16.40
CA GLU A 57 -6.99 -9.37 16.47
C GLU A 57 -5.76 -9.64 15.59
N LEU A 58 -5.74 -9.12 14.36
CA LEU A 58 -4.62 -9.28 13.45
C LEU A 58 -3.33 -8.66 14.00
N SER A 59 -3.41 -7.51 14.68
CA SER A 59 -2.24 -6.85 15.27
C SER A 59 -1.56 -7.63 16.40
N GLN A 60 -2.31 -8.56 17.01
CA GLN A 60 -1.89 -9.39 18.13
C GLN A 60 -1.61 -10.84 17.72
N LEU A 61 -1.94 -11.20 16.48
CA LEU A 61 -1.82 -12.55 15.95
C LEU A 61 -0.34 -12.97 15.93
N ASN A 62 -0.08 -14.26 16.21
CA ASN A 62 1.27 -14.82 16.32
C ASN A 62 2.21 -14.07 17.30
N GLY A 63 1.65 -13.40 18.32
CA GLY A 63 2.44 -12.68 19.32
C GLY A 63 2.98 -11.33 18.84
N ASN A 64 2.46 -10.82 17.71
CA ASN A 64 2.78 -9.48 17.24
C ASN A 64 2.28 -8.42 18.23
N ASN A 65 2.94 -7.26 18.22
CA ASN A 65 2.50 -6.07 18.95
C ASN A 65 2.41 -4.89 17.98
N TRP A 66 1.64 -5.06 16.91
CA TRP A 66 1.47 -4.03 15.89
C TRP A 66 0.48 -2.97 16.34
N ASN A 67 0.60 -1.76 15.78
CA ASN A 67 -0.36 -0.70 16.05
C ASN A 67 -1.68 -0.98 15.29
N ALA A 68 -2.73 -1.34 16.02
CA ALA A 68 -4.03 -1.68 15.44
C ALA A 68 -4.67 -0.54 14.64
N GLU A 69 -4.47 0.73 15.03
CA GLU A 69 -5.04 1.89 14.32
C GLU A 69 -4.39 2.09 12.94
N PHE A 70 -3.07 1.99 12.87
CA PHE A 70 -2.37 2.06 11.58
C PHE A 70 -2.66 0.85 10.71
N LEU A 71 -2.74 -0.34 11.32
CA LEU A 71 -3.13 -1.55 10.60
C LEU A 71 -4.56 -1.42 10.04
N TYR A 72 -5.51 -0.89 10.81
CA TYR A 72 -6.86 -0.63 10.33
C TYR A 72 -6.86 0.29 9.10
N ARG A 73 -6.10 1.38 9.12
CA ARG A 73 -5.98 2.30 7.96
C ARG A 73 -5.35 1.62 6.75
N LEU A 74 -4.33 0.80 6.97
CA LEU A 74 -3.69 0.00 5.93
C LEU A 74 -4.70 -0.96 5.28
N LEU A 75 -5.47 -1.69 6.10
CA LEU A 75 -6.50 -2.61 5.64
C LEU A 75 -7.59 -1.87 4.85
N ARG A 76 -8.06 -0.71 5.34
CA ARG A 76 -9.02 0.14 4.61
C ARG A 76 -8.54 0.49 3.19
N VAL A 77 -7.28 0.88 3.02
CA VAL A 77 -6.71 1.20 1.70
C VAL A 77 -6.63 -0.04 0.81
N ASN A 78 -6.20 -1.18 1.36
CA ASN A 78 -6.16 -2.45 0.62
C ASN A 78 -7.57 -2.95 0.26
N ALA A 79 -8.59 -2.60 1.05
CA ALA A 79 -9.97 -2.89 0.73
C ALA A 79 -10.47 -2.06 -0.45
N ASP A 80 -10.17 -0.76 -0.47
CA ASP A 80 -10.47 0.12 -1.60
C ASP A 80 -9.71 -0.31 -2.88
N ALA A 81 -8.55 -0.97 -2.73
CA ALA A 81 -7.79 -1.57 -3.82
C ALA A 81 -8.32 -2.95 -4.29
N GLY A 82 -9.34 -3.52 -3.63
CA GLY A 82 -9.94 -4.81 -3.99
C GLY A 82 -9.16 -6.05 -3.53
N ILE A 83 -8.10 -5.89 -2.74
CA ILE A 83 -7.26 -6.99 -2.22
C ILE A 83 -7.95 -7.69 -1.04
N ILE A 84 -8.70 -6.93 -0.24
CA ILE A 84 -9.52 -7.44 0.85
C ILE A 84 -10.93 -6.86 0.76
N THR A 85 -11.90 -7.51 1.39
CA THR A 85 -13.25 -6.97 1.57
C THR A 85 -13.47 -6.61 3.04
N GLN A 86 -14.34 -5.62 3.26
CA GLN A 86 -14.82 -5.26 4.58
C GLN A 86 -16.16 -5.95 4.85
N VAL A 87 -16.25 -6.59 6.01
CA VAL A 87 -17.45 -7.26 6.50
C VAL A 87 -17.89 -6.52 7.75
N ASN A 88 -19.09 -5.94 7.71
CA ASN A 88 -19.69 -5.28 8.87
C ASN A 88 -20.48 -6.31 9.67
N THR A 89 -20.01 -6.60 10.88
CA THR A 89 -20.68 -7.54 11.78
C THR A 89 -21.39 -6.75 12.87
N ASN A 90 -22.71 -6.90 12.95
CA ASN A 90 -23.49 -6.35 14.05
C ASN A 90 -23.35 -7.30 15.25
N ASN A 91 -22.79 -6.81 16.35
CA ASN A 91 -22.73 -7.59 17.58
C ASN A 91 -24.12 -7.59 18.23
N GLU A 92 -24.89 -8.66 18.04
CA GLU A 92 -26.25 -8.80 18.60
C GLU A 92 -26.27 -8.81 20.14
N ASN A 93 -25.12 -9.03 20.78
CA ASN A 93 -24.99 -9.19 22.24
C ASN A 93 -24.50 -7.93 22.98
N SER A 94 -24.26 -6.82 22.29
CA SER A 94 -23.78 -5.58 22.91
C SER A 94 -24.93 -4.58 23.06
N THR A 95 -25.17 -4.08 24.28
CA THR A 95 -26.17 -3.04 24.60
C THR A 95 -25.88 -1.69 23.94
N GLN A 96 -24.71 -1.55 23.31
CA GLN A 96 -24.34 -0.47 22.42
C GLN A 96 -24.20 -1.05 21.01
N HIS A 97 -24.82 -0.43 20.01
CA HIS A 97 -24.70 -0.79 18.60
C HIS A 97 -23.26 -0.54 18.09
N GLU A 98 -22.28 -1.29 18.59
CA GLU A 98 -20.91 -1.26 18.09
C GLU A 98 -20.83 -2.17 16.86
N GLN A 99 -20.85 -1.54 15.69
CA GLN A 99 -20.50 -2.22 14.44
C GLN A 99 -19.01 -2.52 14.46
N THR A 100 -18.67 -3.80 14.39
CA THR A 100 -17.27 -4.22 14.29
C THR A 100 -16.94 -4.45 12.82
N ILE A 101 -15.89 -3.77 12.34
CA ILE A 101 -15.40 -3.93 10.97
C ILE A 101 -14.37 -5.06 10.97
N GLN A 102 -14.68 -6.11 10.23
CA GLN A 102 -13.80 -7.24 9.97
C GLN A 102 -13.33 -7.21 8.53
N PHE A 103 -12.21 -7.85 8.25
CA PHE A 103 -11.58 -7.90 6.94
C PHE A 103 -11.36 -9.33 6.50
N GLN A 104 -11.53 -9.59 5.21
CA GLN A 104 -11.31 -10.90 4.60
C GLN A 104 -10.57 -10.75 3.26
N LEU A 105 -9.70 -11.70 2.92
CA LEU A 105 -9.05 -11.72 1.61
C LEU A 105 -10.06 -11.94 0.49
N THR A 106 -9.83 -11.27 -0.63
CA THR A 106 -10.51 -11.56 -1.91
C THR A 106 -9.73 -12.62 -2.69
N GLU A 107 -10.27 -13.07 -3.83
CA GLU A 107 -9.55 -13.96 -4.74
C GLU A 107 -8.23 -13.31 -5.22
N ASP A 108 -8.24 -12.02 -5.52
CA ASP A 108 -7.04 -11.26 -5.90
C ASP A 108 -6.05 -11.18 -4.73
N GLY A 109 -6.55 -10.99 -3.50
CA GLY A 109 -5.71 -11.00 -2.30
C GLY A 109 -5.02 -12.33 -2.03
N LEU A 110 -5.65 -13.46 -2.38
CA LEU A 110 -5.03 -14.78 -2.23
C LEU A 110 -3.77 -14.95 -3.09
N LEU A 111 -3.66 -14.21 -4.21
CA LEU A 111 -2.46 -14.20 -5.05
C LEU A 111 -1.22 -13.67 -4.32
N LEU A 112 -1.43 -12.89 -3.25
CA LEU A 112 -0.38 -12.30 -2.42
C LEU A 112 0.07 -13.21 -1.26
N THR A 113 -0.51 -14.40 -1.11
CA THR A 113 -0.02 -15.38 -0.14
C THR A 113 1.31 -15.98 -0.62
N SER A 114 2.26 -16.22 0.29
CA SER A 114 3.59 -16.75 -0.02
C SER A 114 3.55 -18.14 -0.66
N ASN A 115 2.52 -18.92 -0.32
CA ASN A 115 2.29 -20.25 -0.86
C ASN A 115 1.60 -20.27 -2.23
N HIS A 116 1.12 -19.14 -2.74
CA HIS A 116 0.47 -19.10 -4.04
C HIS A 116 1.48 -19.37 -5.19
N PRO A 117 1.17 -20.25 -6.17
CA PRO A 117 2.08 -20.60 -7.26
C PRO A 117 2.52 -19.42 -8.14
N SER A 118 1.70 -18.37 -8.24
CA SER A 118 2.01 -17.20 -9.07
C SER A 118 3.10 -16.30 -8.49
N LYS A 119 3.43 -16.43 -7.19
CA LYS A 119 4.46 -15.63 -6.50
C LYS A 119 4.31 -14.11 -6.70
N VAL A 120 3.06 -13.62 -6.80
CA VAL A 120 2.78 -12.20 -7.05
C VAL A 120 3.26 -11.32 -5.90
N SER A 121 3.20 -11.80 -4.66
CA SER A 121 3.74 -11.08 -3.49
C SER A 121 5.20 -10.67 -3.67
N TYR A 122 6.05 -11.57 -4.18
CA TYR A 122 7.45 -11.27 -4.45
C TYR A 122 7.61 -10.19 -5.52
N ILE A 123 6.81 -10.26 -6.60
CA ILE A 123 6.83 -9.25 -7.68
C ILE A 123 6.41 -7.88 -7.13
N VAL A 124 5.37 -7.85 -6.29
CA VAL A 124 4.90 -6.63 -5.62
C VAL A 124 5.98 -6.06 -4.70
N GLN A 125 6.61 -6.90 -3.86
CA GLN A 125 7.68 -6.48 -2.97
C GLN A 125 8.88 -5.92 -3.71
N LEU A 126 9.24 -6.51 -4.86
CA LEU A 126 10.35 -6.06 -5.69
C LEU A 126 10.03 -4.73 -6.41
N LEU A 127 8.87 -4.64 -7.06
CA LEU A 127 8.53 -3.49 -7.92
C LEU A 127 8.04 -2.28 -7.12
N LEU A 128 7.30 -2.51 -6.03
CA LEU A 128 6.75 -1.45 -5.19
C LEU A 128 7.65 -1.14 -3.98
N ASN A 129 8.87 -1.68 -3.95
CA ASN A 129 9.84 -1.37 -2.91
C ASN A 129 10.06 0.16 -2.81
N PRO A 130 9.94 0.78 -1.63
CA PRO A 130 10.18 2.21 -1.46
C PRO A 130 11.56 2.68 -1.95
N ASN A 131 12.58 1.81 -1.93
CA ASN A 131 13.90 2.12 -2.47
C ASN A 131 13.88 2.31 -3.99
N MET A 132 13.07 1.55 -4.73
CA MET A 132 12.93 1.70 -6.18
C MET A 132 12.37 3.08 -6.53
N GLY A 133 11.52 3.65 -5.68
CA GLY A 133 11.00 5.00 -5.82
C GLY A 133 12.09 6.10 -5.88
N LYS A 134 13.27 5.86 -5.28
CA LYS A 134 14.39 6.80 -5.30
C LYS A 134 15.01 6.94 -6.69
N THR A 135 14.94 5.89 -7.51
CA THR A 135 15.47 5.91 -8.90
C THR A 135 14.79 6.98 -9.76
N TYR A 136 13.52 7.27 -9.51
CA TYR A 136 12.76 8.25 -10.29
C TYR A 136 13.24 9.69 -10.12
N GLN A 137 14.05 10.02 -9.10
CA GLN A 137 14.60 11.37 -8.93
C GLN A 137 15.52 11.79 -10.07
N TYR A 138 16.12 10.83 -10.79
CA TYR A 138 17.01 11.07 -11.92
C TYR A 138 16.31 11.10 -13.29
N LEU A 139 15.00 10.83 -13.35
CA LEU A 139 14.23 10.88 -14.61
C LEU A 139 14.39 12.21 -15.35
N PRO A 140 14.29 13.40 -14.71
CA PRO A 140 14.49 14.66 -15.40
C PRO A 140 15.89 14.80 -16.01
N SER A 141 16.93 14.34 -15.30
CA SER A 141 18.31 14.39 -15.78
C SER A 141 18.52 13.46 -16.98
N ILE A 142 17.97 12.24 -16.94
CA ILE A 142 18.05 11.30 -18.07
C ILE A 142 17.32 11.84 -19.29
N ILE A 143 16.16 12.48 -19.12
CA ILE A 143 15.42 13.08 -20.23
C ILE A 143 16.23 14.22 -20.88
N LYS A 144 16.92 15.04 -20.08
CA LYS A 144 17.69 16.19 -20.57
C LYS A 144 19.03 15.80 -21.19
N ASP A 145 19.77 14.93 -20.50
CA ASP A 145 21.18 14.68 -20.77
C ASP A 145 21.46 13.29 -21.35
N GLY A 146 20.44 12.43 -21.44
CA GLY A 146 20.57 11.03 -21.81
C GLY A 146 21.23 10.19 -20.72
N PHE A 147 21.76 9.02 -21.11
CA PHE A 147 22.40 8.06 -20.20
C PHE A 147 23.88 8.38 -19.89
N LYS A 148 24.31 9.65 -19.99
CA LYS A 148 25.73 10.03 -19.82
C LYS A 148 26.31 9.66 -18.45
N ASN A 149 25.48 9.70 -17.41
CA ASN A 149 25.85 9.37 -16.03
C ASN A 149 25.30 7.99 -15.61
N GLY A 150 24.96 7.12 -16.57
CA GLY A 150 24.26 5.86 -16.33
C GLY A 150 22.74 6.00 -16.28
N ASN A 151 22.06 4.88 -16.03
CA ASN A 151 20.61 4.82 -15.89
C ASN A 151 20.13 5.27 -14.49
N CYS A 152 18.80 5.37 -14.28
CA CYS A 152 18.23 5.87 -13.02
C CYS A 152 18.63 5.02 -11.81
N PHE A 153 18.84 3.72 -12.02
CA PHE A 153 19.20 2.77 -10.97
C PHE A 153 20.65 2.94 -10.56
N GLU A 154 21.56 2.96 -11.54
CA GLU A 154 23.00 3.16 -11.34
C GLU A 154 23.29 4.49 -10.64
N GLN A 155 22.59 5.56 -11.01
CA GLN A 155 22.74 6.87 -10.37
C GLN A 155 22.27 6.88 -8.91
N THR A 156 21.28 6.04 -8.54
CA THR A 156 20.78 5.95 -7.16
C THR A 156 21.61 5.04 -6.28
N PHE A 157 22.02 3.87 -6.79
CA PHE A 157 22.63 2.81 -5.99
C PHE A 157 24.13 2.62 -6.26
N GLY A 158 24.69 3.33 -7.23
CA GLY A 158 26.12 3.28 -7.57
C GLY A 158 26.57 1.96 -8.21
N CYS A 159 25.64 1.08 -8.57
CA CYS A 159 25.89 -0.21 -9.20
C CYS A 159 24.73 -0.58 -10.12
N ASP A 160 24.92 -1.58 -10.97
CA ASP A 160 23.82 -2.10 -11.81
C ASP A 160 22.81 -2.92 -10.99
N VAL A 161 21.65 -3.18 -11.58
CA VAL A 161 20.54 -3.88 -10.91
C VAL A 161 20.89 -5.30 -10.48
N PHE A 162 21.71 -6.02 -11.25
CA PHE A 162 22.09 -7.39 -10.93
C PHE A 162 23.12 -7.44 -9.80
N GLU A 163 24.06 -6.49 -9.78
CA GLU A 163 24.99 -6.32 -8.65
C GLU A 163 24.27 -5.96 -7.36
N TYR A 164 23.28 -5.08 -7.43
CA TYR A 164 22.45 -4.73 -6.29
C TYR A 164 21.66 -5.94 -5.76
N MET A 165 20.99 -6.69 -6.66
CA MET A 165 20.24 -7.89 -6.27
C MET A 165 21.12 -8.93 -5.58
N LYS A 166 22.34 -9.16 -6.07
CA LYS A 166 23.31 -10.07 -5.40
C LYS A 166 23.69 -9.59 -4.01
N LYS A 167 23.79 -8.27 -3.78
CA LYS A 167 24.09 -7.73 -2.45
C LYS A 167 22.91 -7.90 -1.49
N GLU A 168 21.69 -7.67 -1.96
CA GLU A 168 20.47 -7.88 -1.16
C GLU A 168 20.26 -9.36 -0.80
N GLU A 169 20.51 -10.30 -1.72
CA GLU A 169 20.44 -11.75 -1.42
C GLU A 169 21.38 -12.18 -0.28
N ASN A 170 22.48 -11.47 -0.05
CA ASN A 170 23.43 -11.77 1.03
C ASN A 170 23.07 -11.10 2.37
N ASN A 171 22.03 -10.26 2.40
CA ASN A 171 21.56 -9.55 3.60
C ASN A 171 20.32 -10.18 4.25
N TYR A 172 19.75 -11.24 3.64
CA TYR A 172 18.66 -12.07 4.16
C TYR A 172 19.17 -13.47 4.51
#